data_AF-A0A1Z9PY41-F1
#
_entry.id   AF-A0A1Z9PY41-F1
#
_cell.length_a   1.000
_cell.length_b   1.000
_cell.length_c   1.000
_cell.angle_alpha   90.00
_cell.angle_beta   90.00
_cell.angle_gamma   90.00
#
_symmetry.space_group_name_H-M   'P 1'
#
loop_
_entity.id
_entity.type
_entity.pdbx_description
1 polymer ?
#
loop_
_entity_poly.entity_id
_entity_poly.type
_entity_poly.pdbx_seq_one_letter_code
_entity_poly.pdbx_strand_id
1 'polypeptide(L)'
;MGNRSKRNLGKYDAPLVIQYRKGMDDFQKGRLSNPFHKDTMQYREWNRGFNKAYFDRLRKVKKYESKGSKNIGEGSKRMDTEKAQFHAT
;
A
#
# COMPACT_ATOMS: atom_id res chain seq x y z
N MET A 1 21.55 -13.18 -16.85
CA MET A 1 20.47 -12.68 -17.74
C MET A 1 19.25 -13.61 -17.64
N GLY A 2 18.08 -13.10 -17.28
CA GLY A 2 16.87 -13.91 -17.08
C GLY A 2 16.24 -14.35 -18.41
N ASN A 3 16.32 -15.65 -18.72
CA ASN A 3 15.81 -16.20 -19.98
C ASN A 3 14.27 -16.11 -20.02
N ARG A 4 13.73 -15.38 -21.00
CA ARG A 4 12.29 -15.17 -21.22
C ARG A 4 11.57 -16.48 -21.56
N SER A 5 12.24 -17.41 -22.26
CA SER A 5 11.63 -18.67 -22.71
C SER A 5 11.37 -19.68 -21.60
N LYS A 6 12.15 -19.66 -20.51
CA LYS A 6 11.97 -20.55 -19.35
C LYS A 6 10.72 -20.25 -18.51
N ARG A 7 9.97 -19.19 -18.84
CA ARG A 7 8.78 -18.72 -18.10
C ARG A 7 7.48 -18.89 -18.89
N ASN A 8 7.48 -19.70 -19.95
CA ASN A 8 6.34 -19.90 -20.86
C ASN A 8 5.78 -18.59 -21.45
N LEU A 9 6.64 -17.58 -21.63
CA LEU A 9 6.24 -16.31 -22.26
C LEU A 9 6.46 -16.41 -23.76
N GLY A 10 5.38 -16.55 -24.51
CA GLY A 10 5.42 -16.48 -25.97
C GLY A 10 5.84 -15.09 -26.44
N LYS A 11 6.35 -14.97 -27.66
CA LYS A 11 6.69 -13.69 -28.31
C LYS A 11 5.49 -12.71 -28.33
N TYR A 12 4.26 -13.23 -28.22
CA TYR A 12 2.99 -12.52 -28.31
C TYR A 12 2.31 -12.27 -26.96
N ASP A 13 2.93 -12.59 -25.83
CA ASP A 13 2.35 -12.20 -24.55
C ASP A 13 2.28 -10.67 -24.45
N ALA A 14 1.08 -10.16 -24.18
CA ALA A 14 0.82 -8.73 -23.98
C ALA A 14 1.88 -8.11 -23.05
N PRO A 15 2.27 -6.84 -23.26
CA PRO A 15 3.29 -6.22 -22.44
C PRO A 15 2.85 -6.26 -20.98
N LEU A 16 3.57 -7.05 -20.18
CA LEU A 16 3.25 -7.40 -18.78
C LEU A 16 3.00 -6.18 -17.87
N VAL A 17 3.46 -5.00 -18.31
CA VAL A 17 3.18 -3.71 -17.68
C VAL A 17 1.68 -3.41 -17.59
N ILE A 18 0.86 -3.85 -18.56
CA ILE A 18 -0.59 -3.62 -18.55
C ILE A 18 -1.23 -4.37 -17.39
N GLN A 19 -0.89 -5.64 -17.20
CA GLN A 19 -1.42 -6.47 -16.11
C GLN A 19 -0.96 -5.96 -14.75
N TYR A 20 0.31 -5.54 -14.66
CA TYR A 20 0.84 -4.88 -13.46
C TYR A 20 0.05 -3.60 -13.11
N ARG A 21 -0.16 -2.69 -14.08
CA ARG A 21 -0.95 -1.46 -13.88
C ARG A 21 -2.39 -1.79 -13.50
N LYS A 22 -3.00 -2.77 -14.15
CA LYS A 22 -4.36 -3.24 -13.82
C LYS A 22 -4.45 -3.72 -12.37
N GLY A 23 -3.45 -4.46 -11.87
CA GLY A 23 -3.41 -4.88 -10.47
C GLY A 23 -3.38 -3.69 -9.50
N MET A 24 -2.62 -2.64 -9.82
CA MET A 24 -2.61 -1.41 -9.01
C MET A 24 -3.97 -0.70 -9.02
N ASP A 25 -4.60 -0.60 -10.19
CA ASP A 25 -5.92 0.05 -10.33
C ASP A 25 -7.02 -0.74 -9.63
N ASP A 26 -6.97 -2.06 -9.71
CA ASP A 26 -7.93 -2.95 -9.07
C ASP A 26 -7.88 -2.82 -7.55
N PHE A 27 -6.69 -2.72 -6.96
CA PHE A 27 -6.55 -2.41 -5.52
C PHE A 27 -7.22 -1.07 -5.16
N GLN A 28 -6.97 -0.02 -5.95
CA GLN A 28 -7.56 1.30 -5.69
C GLN A 28 -9.09 1.29 -5.80
N LYS A 29 -9.63 0.47 -6.72
CA LYS A 29 -11.06 0.31 -6.96
C LYS A 29 -11.73 -0.74 -6.06
N GLY A 30 -10.98 -1.41 -5.18
CA GLY A 30 -11.50 -2.47 -4.30
C GLY A 30 -11.87 -3.78 -5.01
N ARG A 31 -11.34 -4.04 -6.21
CA ARG A 31 -11.56 -5.28 -6.96
C ARG A 31 -10.57 -6.34 -6.51
N LEU A 32 -11.03 -7.24 -5.63
CA LEU A 32 -10.15 -8.19 -4.93
C LEU A 32 -9.76 -9.43 -5.75
N SER A 33 -10.52 -9.75 -6.81
CA SER A 33 -10.28 -10.95 -7.61
C SER A 33 -9.37 -10.66 -8.80
N ASN A 34 -8.34 -11.49 -8.96
CA ASN A 34 -7.48 -11.49 -10.14
C ASN A 34 -8.26 -12.05 -11.34
N PRO A 35 -8.36 -11.33 -12.47
CA PRO A 35 -9.15 -11.76 -13.63
C PRO A 35 -8.42 -12.76 -14.55
N PHE A 36 -7.14 -13.05 -14.29
CA PHE A 36 -6.34 -13.93 -15.14
C PHE A 36 -6.25 -15.35 -14.58
N HIS A 37 -5.95 -16.33 -15.43
CA HIS A 37 -5.78 -17.71 -14.98
C HIS A 37 -4.48 -17.87 -14.17
N LYS A 38 -4.51 -18.60 -13.06
CA LYS A 38 -3.42 -18.69 -12.06
C LYS A 38 -2.04 -19.06 -12.63
N ASP A 39 -2.01 -19.91 -13.65
CA ASP A 39 -0.77 -20.42 -14.25
C ASP A 39 -0.18 -19.48 -15.32
N THR A 40 -0.72 -18.28 -15.43
CA THR A 40 -0.32 -17.29 -16.44
C THR A 40 0.60 -16.21 -15.86
N MET A 41 1.46 -15.66 -16.71
CA MET A 41 2.29 -14.51 -16.32
C MET A 41 1.46 -13.25 -16.07
N GLN A 42 0.32 -13.13 -16.75
CA GLN A 42 -0.66 -12.08 -16.54
C GLN A 42 -1.18 -12.09 -15.10
N TYR A 43 -1.52 -13.28 -14.58
CA TYR A 43 -1.91 -13.47 -13.18
C TYR A 43 -0.81 -13.04 -12.22
N ARG A 44 0.44 -13.45 -12.49
CA ARG A 44 1.59 -13.11 -11.66
C ARG A 44 1.86 -11.60 -11.62
N GLU A 45 1.78 -10.93 -12.77
CA GLU A 45 2.06 -9.50 -12.88
C GLU A 45 0.91 -8.66 -12.32
N TRP A 46 -0.34 -9.11 -12.45
CA TRP A 46 -1.46 -8.51 -11.72
C TRP A 46 -1.26 -8.60 -10.21
N ASN A 47 -0.90 -9.77 -9.66
CA ASN A 47 -0.64 -9.93 -8.23
C ASN A 47 0.52 -9.03 -7.76
N ARG A 48 1.58 -8.92 -8.58
CA ARG A 48 2.70 -8.01 -8.31
C ARG A 48 2.23 -6.55 -8.18
N GLY A 49 1.37 -6.09 -9.09
CA GLY A 49 0.80 -4.73 -9.06
C GLY A 49 -0.13 -4.50 -7.87
N PHE A 50 -1.06 -5.42 -7.63
CA PHE A 50 -2.02 -5.36 -6.54
C PHE A 50 -1.32 -5.33 -5.17
N ASN A 51 -0.38 -6.26 -4.94
CA ASN A 51 0.38 -6.33 -3.69
C ASN A 51 1.24 -5.08 -3.47
N LYS A 52 1.84 -4.54 -4.54
CA LYS A 52 2.60 -3.29 -4.45
C LYS A 52 1.71 -2.15 -3.95
N ALA A 53 0.52 -1.98 -4.54
CA ALA A 53 -0.41 -0.93 -4.14
C ALA A 53 -0.88 -1.09 -2.68
N TYR A 54 -1.12 -2.33 -2.24
CA TYR A 54 -1.42 -2.66 -0.85
C TYR A 54 -0.29 -2.22 0.12
N PHE A 55 0.95 -2.65 -0.12
CA PHE A 55 2.06 -2.31 0.77
C PHE A 55 2.39 -0.81 0.75
N ASP A 56 2.22 -0.15 -0.39
CA ASP A 56 2.35 1.31 -0.49
C ASP A 56 1.33 2.02 0.40
N ARG A 57 0.08 1.55 0.40
CA ARG A 57 -0.97 2.09 1.28
C ARG A 57 -0.70 1.78 2.74
N LEU A 58 -0.29 0.54 3.06
CA LEU A 58 0.05 0.14 4.42
C LEU A 58 1.18 1.01 5.01
N ARG A 59 2.21 1.31 4.22
CA ARG A 59 3.30 2.23 4.63
C ARG A 59 2.80 3.63 4.92
N LYS A 60 1.85 4.15 4.12
CA LYS A 60 1.22 5.45 4.37
C LYS A 60 0.43 5.44 5.68
N VAL A 61 -0.43 4.44 5.87
CA VAL A 61 -1.25 4.30 7.10
C VAL A 61 -0.37 4.28 8.34
N LYS A 62 0.64 3.41 8.39
CA LYS A 62 1.59 3.33 9.52
C LYS A 62 2.30 4.66 9.80
N LYS A 63 2.64 5.43 8.75
CA LYS A 63 3.24 6.76 8.89
C LYS A 63 2.26 7.79 9.45
N TYR A 64 0.97 7.70 9.12
CA TYR A 64 -0.06 8.60 9.66
C TYR A 64 -0.39 8.26 11.11
N GLU A 65 -0.53 6.98 11.44
CA GLU A 65 -0.78 6.50 12.81
C GLU A 65 0.35 6.92 13.75
N SER A 66 1.61 6.78 13.33
CA SER A 66 2.77 7.19 14.15
C SER A 66 2.87 8.70 14.36
N LYS A 67 2.29 9.52 13.48
CA LYS A 67 2.20 10.97 13.64
C LYS A 67 1.03 11.39 14.51
N GLY A 68 -0.14 10.78 14.32
CA GLY A 68 -1.35 11.08 15.09
C GLY A 68 -1.16 10.85 16.59
N SER A 69 -0.41 9.82 16.97
CA SER A 69 -0.10 9.53 18.39
C SER A 69 0.75 10.61 19.08
N LYS A 70 1.56 11.38 18.34
CA LYS A 70 2.47 12.39 18.95
C LYS A 70 1.76 13.69 19.32
N ASN A 71 0.77 14.09 18.52
CA ASN A 71 0.09 15.38 18.70
C ASN A 71 -0.90 15.38 19.87
N ILE A 72 -1.40 14.21 20.28
CA ILE A 72 -2.33 14.11 21.43
C ILE A 72 -1.59 14.30 22.77
N GLY A 73 -0.33 13.89 22.85
CA GLY A 73 0.47 14.03 24.08
C GLY A 73 0.88 15.46 24.42
N GLU A 74 1.13 16.31 23.41
CA GLU A 74 1.55 17.71 23.66
C GLU A 74 0.40 18.63 24.08
N GLY A 75 -0.82 18.39 23.59
CA GLY A 75 -2.01 19.15 24.01
C GLY A 75 -2.38 18.90 25.47
N SER A 76 -2.25 17.66 25.95
CA SER A 76 -2.53 17.30 27.35
C SER A 76 -1.55 17.98 28.32
N LYS A 77 -0.25 17.96 28.02
CA LYS A 77 0.75 18.57 28.92
C LYS A 77 0.56 20.07 29.12
N ARG A 78 0.07 20.79 28.10
CA ARG A 78 -0.17 22.25 28.19
C ARG A 78 -1.36 22.58 29.09
N MET A 79 -2.42 21.77 29.05
CA MET A 79 -3.59 21.96 29.92
C MET A 79 -3.30 21.63 31.39
N ASP A 80 -2.45 20.63 31.65
CA ASP A 80 -2.06 20.25 33.01
C ASP A 80 -1.19 21.35 33.67
N THR A 81 -0.32 22.02 32.90
CA THR A 81 0.48 23.14 33.40
C THR A 81 -0.32 24.41 33.69
N GLU A 82 -1.36 24.71 32.91
CA GLU A 82 -2.21 25.90 33.14
C GLU A 82 -3.07 25.75 34.40
N LYS A 83 -3.61 24.55 34.67
CA LYS A 83 -4.36 24.28 35.91
C LYS A 83 -3.49 24.38 37.17
N ALA A 84 -2.21 24.00 37.08
CA ALA A 84 -1.28 24.08 38.21
C ALA A 84 -0.94 25.54 38.59
N GLN A 85 -0.97 26.47 37.63
CA GLN A 85 -0.67 27.88 37.88
C GLN A 85 -1.84 28.65 38.51
N PHE A 86 -3.08 28.22 38.25
CA PHE A 86 -4.29 28.92 38.73
C PHE A 86 -4.63 28.66 40.21
N HIS A 87 -4.01 27.66 40.84
CA HIS A 87 -4.33 27.23 42.21
C HIS A 87 -3.31 27.72 43.27
N ALA A 88 -2.39 28.60 42.88
CA ALA A 88 -1.30 29.12 43.72
C ALA A 88 -1.46 30.60 44.14
N THR A 89 -2.68 31.14 44.11
CA THR A 89 -3.02 32.50 44.59
C THR A 89 -3.99 32.41 45.75
#